data_AF-A0A497PIJ5-F1
#
_entry.id   AF-A0A497PIJ5-F1
#
_cell.length_a   1.000
_cell.length_b   1.000
_cell.length_c   1.000
_cell.angle_alpha   90.00
_cell.angle_beta   90.00
_cell.angle_gamma   90.00
#
_symmetry.space_group_name_H-M   'P 1'
#
loop_
_entity.id
_entity.type
_entity.pdbx_description
1 polymer ?
#
loop_
_entity_poly.entity_id
_entity_poly.type
_entity_poly.pdbx_seq_one_letter_code
_entity_poly.pdbx_strand_id
1 'polypeptide(L)'
;MTDQKKVQEWLIHDYPPVKGVDMVGRAIIDGQTVNYPKVVRDMVDPSIPGQTYGNMSYMLFETPKVLRSGYKVFGFVKNRGNHSSDTWAKKDSNRIVLEVDSKYPVLTCPVGHWMPITEDPRFCKELIDAAPEDQPKGEGEIDSMRSQAVKKKEAERKRKQKEIQDRMEDAKSGDVDDDPESLRYYSMHRVTEWRLTERRDVQEKLLKKAKDKLLEIRRELKEIEVEHPEYAVKWIDCYNDERAKGGIAPHVPGEDDFKEYEETTLEYLRSVTIEDNDESTADQIRKDASKSREDKGNGKE
;
A
#
# COMPACT_ATOMS: atom_id res chain seq x y z
N MET A 1 -81.67 21.73 -6.36
CA MET A 1 -81.01 22.08 -5.10
C MET A 1 -79.52 21.92 -5.33
N THR A 2 -78.83 23.04 -5.57
CA THR A 2 -77.40 23.09 -5.89
C THR A 2 -76.63 23.23 -4.58
N ASP A 3 -75.80 22.23 -4.29
CA ASP A 3 -74.98 22.15 -3.08
C ASP A 3 -73.90 23.24 -3.12
N GLN A 4 -74.09 24.30 -2.34
CA GLN A 4 -73.04 25.30 -2.10
C GLN A 4 -72.04 24.70 -1.11
N LYS A 5 -70.89 24.24 -1.62
CA LYS A 5 -69.75 23.84 -0.79
C LYS A 5 -69.37 25.01 0.13
N LYS A 6 -69.51 24.82 1.44
CA LYS A 6 -68.99 25.74 2.47
C LYS A 6 -67.49 25.91 2.27
N VAL A 7 -67.11 27.07 1.75
CA VAL A 7 -65.72 27.54 1.70
C VAL A 7 -65.27 27.79 3.14
N GLN A 8 -64.08 27.30 3.50
CA GLN A 8 -63.57 27.42 4.86
C GLN A 8 -63.20 28.88 5.17
N GLU A 9 -63.73 29.43 6.27
CA GLU A 9 -63.67 30.86 6.65
C GLU A 9 -62.26 31.47 6.76
N TRP A 10 -61.23 30.64 6.83
CA TRP A 10 -59.84 31.07 6.97
C TRP A 10 -59.09 31.22 5.64
N LEU A 11 -59.72 30.86 4.51
CA LEU A 11 -59.11 31.03 3.19
C LEU A 11 -59.33 32.48 2.71
N ILE A 12 -58.27 33.28 2.69
CA ILE A 12 -58.30 34.63 2.13
C ILE A 12 -58.31 34.50 0.60
N HIS A 13 -59.48 34.73 -0.02
CA HIS A 13 -59.71 34.42 -1.43
C HIS A 13 -59.05 35.36 -2.46
N ASP A 14 -58.43 36.45 -2.02
CA ASP A 14 -57.75 37.42 -2.89
C ASP A 14 -56.45 37.92 -2.25
N TYR A 15 -55.55 36.99 -1.88
CA TYR A 15 -54.23 37.41 -1.42
C TYR A 15 -53.44 37.98 -2.61
N PRO A 16 -53.08 39.29 -2.60
CA PRO A 16 -52.42 39.90 -3.75
C PRO A 16 -51.05 39.23 -3.96
N PRO A 17 -50.68 38.87 -5.20
CA PRO A 17 -49.36 38.34 -5.47
C PRO A 17 -48.33 39.42 -5.12
N VAL A 18 -47.35 39.06 -4.28
CA VAL A 18 -46.25 39.96 -3.92
C VAL A 18 -45.43 40.20 -5.18
N LYS A 19 -45.66 41.33 -5.85
CA LYS A 19 -44.93 41.72 -7.06
C LYS A 19 -43.73 42.58 -6.66
N GLY A 20 -42.54 42.03 -6.84
CA GLY A 20 -41.27 42.75 -6.72
C GLY A 20 -40.39 42.29 -5.55
N VAL A 21 -39.08 42.45 -5.73
CA VAL A 21 -38.03 42.12 -4.75
C VAL A 21 -37.72 43.30 -3.82
N ASP A 22 -38.69 44.19 -3.62
CA ASP A 22 -38.55 45.35 -2.73
C ASP A 22 -38.43 44.91 -1.27
N MET A 23 -37.96 45.81 -0.40
CA MET A 23 -37.70 45.52 1.03
C MET A 23 -38.88 44.82 1.72
N VAL A 24 -40.11 45.19 1.39
CA VAL A 24 -41.34 44.60 1.95
C VAL A 24 -41.55 43.17 1.44
N GLY A 25 -41.24 42.89 0.17
CA GLY A 25 -41.30 41.55 -0.40
C GLY A 25 -40.25 40.60 0.20
N ARG A 26 -39.03 41.10 0.43
CA ARG A 26 -37.98 40.33 1.12
C ARG A 26 -38.36 40.01 2.58
N ALA A 27 -38.89 40.99 3.32
CA ALA A 27 -39.34 40.77 4.70
C ALA A 27 -40.48 39.74 4.81
N ILE A 28 -41.38 39.69 3.83
CA ILE A 28 -42.44 38.65 3.77
C ILE A 28 -41.84 37.27 3.47
N ILE A 29 -40.89 37.18 2.53
CA ILE A 29 -40.19 35.94 2.22
C ILE A 29 -39.42 35.45 3.45
N ASP A 30 -38.66 36.31 4.13
CA ASP A 30 -37.88 35.93 5.32
C ASP A 30 -38.78 35.56 6.52
N GLY A 31 -39.95 36.20 6.64
CA GLY A 31 -40.94 35.88 7.68
C GLY A 31 -41.73 34.58 7.43
N GLN A 32 -41.93 34.19 6.17
CA GLN A 32 -42.59 32.93 5.79
C GLN A 32 -41.62 31.77 5.61
N THR A 33 -40.35 32.05 5.33
CA THR A 33 -39.29 31.04 5.17
C THR A 33 -38.64 30.79 6.52
N VAL A 34 -39.30 29.97 7.35
CA VAL A 34 -38.74 29.55 8.65
C VAL A 34 -37.64 28.52 8.40
N ASN A 35 -36.40 28.99 8.31
CA ASN A 35 -35.24 28.11 8.31
C ASN A 35 -34.97 27.63 9.74
N TYR A 36 -35.47 26.43 10.05
CA TYR A 36 -34.98 25.70 11.21
C TYR A 36 -33.52 25.29 10.99
N PRO A 37 -32.65 25.49 11.98
CA PRO A 37 -31.69 24.45 12.27
C PRO A 37 -32.01 23.92 13.66
N LYS A 38 -32.78 22.84 13.73
CA LYS A 38 -32.47 21.86 14.76
C LYS A 38 -31.34 21.04 14.15
N VAL A 39 -30.09 21.42 14.44
CA VAL A 39 -28.97 20.50 14.24
C VAL A 39 -29.20 19.36 15.21
N VAL A 40 -30.00 18.39 14.79
CA VAL A 40 -30.07 17.11 15.46
C VAL A 40 -28.73 16.47 15.12
N ARG A 41 -27.92 16.23 16.16
CA ARG A 41 -26.70 15.42 16.02
C ARG A 41 -27.14 13.99 15.85
N ASP A 42 -27.56 13.64 14.65
CA ASP A 42 -27.83 12.26 14.28
C ASP A 42 -26.53 11.55 13.98
N MET A 43 -26.55 10.22 14.10
CA MET A 43 -25.43 9.35 13.74
C MET A 43 -25.24 9.23 12.22
N VAL A 44 -25.98 10.03 11.45
CA VAL A 44 -25.98 10.02 9.98
C VAL A 44 -25.83 11.46 9.49
N ASP A 45 -24.84 11.69 8.64
CA ASP A 45 -24.62 13.00 8.02
C ASP A 45 -25.69 13.28 6.94
N PRO A 46 -26.02 14.56 6.67
CA PRO A 46 -26.93 14.92 5.60
C PRO A 46 -26.38 14.47 4.23
N SER A 47 -27.24 13.85 3.43
CA SER A 47 -26.85 13.34 2.11
C SER A 47 -26.45 14.46 1.16
N ILE A 48 -25.27 14.36 0.54
CA ILE A 48 -24.85 15.25 -0.53
C ILE A 48 -25.45 14.76 -1.86
N PRO A 49 -26.17 15.61 -2.61
CA PRO A 49 -26.75 15.22 -3.89
C PRO A 49 -25.70 14.61 -4.83
N GLY A 50 -25.98 13.41 -5.35
CA GLY A 50 -25.09 12.70 -6.26
C GLY A 50 -23.96 11.90 -5.58
N GLN A 51 -23.86 11.91 -4.25
CA GLN A 51 -22.87 11.17 -3.48
C GLN A 51 -23.54 10.31 -2.41
N THR A 52 -24.42 9.41 -2.84
CA THR A 52 -25.18 8.53 -1.95
C THR A 52 -24.36 7.32 -1.50
N TYR A 53 -23.47 6.82 -2.36
CA TYR A 53 -22.64 5.64 -2.12
C TYR A 53 -21.16 5.94 -2.34
N GLY A 54 -20.29 5.43 -1.48
CA GLY A 54 -18.84 5.54 -1.59
C GLY A 54 -18.20 4.17 -1.75
N ASN A 55 -17.21 4.07 -2.63
CA ASN A 55 -16.37 2.89 -2.78
C ASN A 55 -15.10 3.09 -1.95
N MET A 56 -14.86 2.22 -0.98
CA MET A 56 -13.76 2.31 -0.03
C MET A 56 -12.89 1.06 -0.09
N SER A 57 -11.58 1.22 0.07
CA SER A 57 -10.66 0.09 0.26
C SER A 57 -9.87 0.31 1.55
N TYR A 58 -9.72 -0.76 2.33
CA TYR A 58 -8.91 -0.74 3.55
C TYR A 58 -7.67 -1.62 3.37
N MET A 59 -6.55 -1.15 3.89
CA MET A 59 -5.33 -1.91 4.10
C MET A 59 -5.03 -1.85 5.59
N LEU A 60 -5.40 -2.88 6.33
CA LEU A 60 -5.15 -2.96 7.76
C LEU A 60 -3.81 -3.66 8.02
N PHE A 61 -3.14 -3.27 9.10
CA PHE A 61 -1.94 -3.96 9.58
C PHE A 61 -2.29 -4.86 10.75
N GLU A 62 -1.74 -6.07 10.77
CA GLU A 62 -1.86 -6.99 11.92
C GLU A 62 -1.30 -6.35 13.20
N THR A 63 -0.20 -5.61 13.06
CA THR A 63 0.42 -4.83 14.14
C THR A 63 0.52 -3.36 13.74
N PRO A 64 0.12 -2.41 14.61
CA PRO A 64 0.19 -0.98 14.31
C PRO A 64 1.62 -0.55 14.07
N LYS A 65 1.88 0.15 12.96
CA LYS A 65 3.19 0.70 12.67
C LYS A 65 3.41 1.98 13.46
N VAL A 66 4.47 2.03 14.25
CA VAL A 66 4.88 3.22 14.99
C VAL A 66 5.71 4.11 14.06
N LEU A 67 5.23 5.32 13.79
CA LEU A 67 5.98 6.31 13.02
C LEU A 67 7.11 6.90 13.88
N ARG A 68 8.10 7.54 13.24
CA ARG A 68 9.19 8.26 13.94
C ARG A 68 8.70 9.30 14.94
N SER A 69 7.47 9.82 14.74
CA SER A 69 6.79 10.76 15.63
C SER A 69 6.09 10.11 16.83
N GLY A 70 6.17 8.78 16.99
CA GLY A 70 5.53 8.03 18.07
C GLY A 70 4.06 7.67 17.83
N TYR A 71 3.42 8.19 16.77
CA TYR A 71 2.04 7.87 16.43
C TYR A 71 1.91 6.46 15.82
N LYS A 72 0.86 5.73 16.23
CA LYS A 72 0.52 4.40 15.72
C LYS A 72 -0.39 4.51 14.51
N VAL A 73 0.02 3.90 13.40
CA VAL A 73 -0.78 3.75 12.18
C VAL A 73 -1.30 2.33 12.11
N PHE A 74 -2.62 2.16 12.17
CA PHE A 74 -3.29 0.85 12.14
C PHE A 74 -3.55 0.35 10.71
N GLY A 75 -3.44 1.23 9.73
CA GLY A 75 -3.68 0.90 8.34
C GLY A 75 -3.90 2.15 7.50
N PHE A 76 -4.30 1.93 6.27
CA PHE A 76 -4.67 2.96 5.32
C PHE A 76 -6.08 2.74 4.81
N VAL A 77 -6.81 3.84 4.64
CA VAL A 77 -8.10 3.88 3.97
C VAL A 77 -7.95 4.65 2.67
N LYS A 78 -8.59 4.15 1.62
CA LYS A 78 -8.63 4.82 0.33
C LYS A 78 -10.08 4.97 -0.11
N ASN A 79 -10.54 6.21 -0.24
CA ASN A 79 -11.76 6.51 -0.98
C ASN A 79 -11.46 6.36 -2.48
N ARG A 80 -12.21 5.48 -3.15
CA ARG A 80 -12.07 5.14 -4.56
C ARG A 80 -13.07 5.89 -5.45
N GLY A 81 -14.07 6.55 -4.86
CA GLY A 81 -15.08 7.32 -5.58
C GLY A 81 -16.40 7.40 -4.81
N ASN A 82 -17.15 8.47 -5.04
CA ASN A 82 -18.52 8.63 -4.55
C ASN A 82 -19.47 8.67 -5.75
N HIS A 83 -20.62 8.02 -5.62
CA HIS A 83 -21.59 7.80 -6.70
C HIS A 83 -23.02 8.05 -6.22
N SER A 84 -23.88 8.40 -7.16
CA SER A 84 -25.29 8.73 -6.89
C SER A 84 -26.16 7.51 -6.63
N SER A 85 -25.76 6.34 -7.15
CA SER A 85 -26.52 5.09 -7.13
C SER A 85 -25.62 3.90 -6.84
N ASP A 86 -26.16 2.90 -6.16
CA ASP A 86 -25.51 1.60 -5.89
C ASP A 86 -25.05 0.92 -7.18
N THR A 87 -25.87 0.99 -8.23
CA THR A 87 -25.55 0.39 -9.54
C THR A 87 -24.30 0.99 -10.18
N TRP A 88 -24.10 2.30 -10.03
CA TRP A 88 -22.91 2.99 -10.53
C TRP A 88 -21.68 2.67 -9.66
N ALA A 89 -21.86 2.63 -8.35
CA ALA A 89 -20.80 2.24 -7.42
C ALA A 89 -20.31 0.80 -7.68
N LYS A 90 -21.21 -0.14 -7.96
CA LYS A 90 -20.88 -1.52 -8.34
C LYS A 90 -20.12 -1.60 -9.67
N LYS A 91 -20.57 -0.87 -10.69
CA LYS A 91 -19.86 -0.80 -11.99
C LYS A 91 -18.45 -0.24 -11.83
N ASP A 92 -18.30 0.84 -11.08
CA ASP A 92 -16.98 1.44 -10.85
C ASP A 92 -16.09 0.53 -9.99
N SER A 93 -16.65 -0.19 -9.01
CA SER A 93 -15.93 -1.20 -8.23
C SER A 93 -15.37 -2.30 -9.13
N ASN A 94 -16.17 -2.83 -10.06
CA ASN A 94 -15.71 -3.82 -11.04
C ASN A 94 -14.59 -3.27 -11.90
N ARG A 95 -14.74 -2.03 -12.41
CA ARG A 95 -13.69 -1.36 -13.18
C ARG A 95 -12.40 -1.21 -12.38
N ILE A 96 -12.48 -0.79 -11.11
CA ILE A 96 -11.30 -0.64 -10.23
C ILE A 96 -10.58 -1.97 -10.03
N VAL A 97 -11.33 -3.05 -9.77
CA VAL A 97 -10.78 -4.40 -9.56
C VAL A 97 -10.10 -4.92 -10.83
N LEU A 98 -10.71 -4.68 -12.00
CA LEU A 98 -10.19 -5.17 -13.27
C LEU A 98 -9.02 -4.36 -13.84
N GLU A 99 -9.08 -3.03 -13.75
CA GLU A 99 -8.16 -2.13 -14.48
C GLU A 99 -7.07 -1.51 -13.61
N VAL A 100 -7.35 -1.22 -12.33
CA VAL A 100 -6.48 -0.34 -11.53
C VAL A 100 -5.71 -1.11 -10.46
N ASP A 101 -6.41 -1.78 -9.55
CA ASP A 101 -5.79 -2.34 -8.35
C ASP A 101 -6.70 -3.38 -7.68
N SER A 102 -6.27 -4.64 -7.69
CA SER A 102 -6.99 -5.81 -7.17
C SER A 102 -6.41 -6.38 -5.87
N LYS A 103 -5.54 -5.65 -5.16
CA LYS A 103 -4.93 -6.22 -3.95
C LYS A 103 -5.87 -6.26 -2.75
N TYR A 104 -6.75 -5.27 -2.61
CA TYR A 104 -7.66 -5.14 -1.47
C TYR A 104 -9.11 -5.07 -1.94
N PRO A 105 -10.08 -5.64 -1.18
CA PRO A 105 -11.48 -5.58 -1.54
C PRO A 105 -11.97 -4.13 -1.62
N VAL A 106 -12.86 -3.87 -2.58
CA VAL A 106 -13.61 -2.62 -2.68
C VAL A 106 -14.95 -2.81 -2.00
N LEU A 107 -15.22 -1.99 -0.99
CA LEU A 107 -16.42 -2.03 -0.17
C LEU A 107 -17.29 -0.83 -0.56
N THR A 108 -18.51 -1.08 -1.03
CA THR A 108 -19.48 -0.03 -1.30
C THR A 108 -20.27 0.25 -0.03
N CYS A 109 -20.17 1.47 0.49
CA CYS A 109 -20.86 1.91 1.70
C CYS A 109 -21.76 3.13 1.43
N PRO A 110 -22.89 3.28 2.15
CA PRO A 110 -23.66 4.52 2.09
C PRO A 110 -22.85 5.67 2.70
N VAL A 111 -22.83 6.82 2.03
CA VAL A 111 -22.11 8.02 2.49
C VAL A 111 -22.81 8.58 3.73
N GLY A 112 -22.02 9.09 4.68
CA GLY A 112 -22.53 9.70 5.91
C GLY A 112 -22.98 8.70 6.99
N HIS A 113 -22.75 7.41 6.79
CA HIS A 113 -23.09 6.37 7.77
C HIS A 113 -21.83 5.77 8.39
N TRP A 114 -21.92 5.40 9.67
CA TRP A 114 -20.86 4.66 10.36
C TRP A 114 -20.78 3.23 9.85
N MET A 115 -19.57 2.83 9.44
CA MET A 115 -19.28 1.47 8.99
C MET A 115 -18.15 0.87 9.83
N PRO A 116 -18.26 -0.40 10.24
CA PRO A 116 -17.17 -1.07 10.94
C PRO A 116 -15.99 -1.28 9.99
N ILE A 117 -14.77 -1.03 10.48
CA ILE A 117 -13.54 -1.39 9.80
C ILE A 117 -13.17 -2.80 10.26
N THR A 118 -13.42 -3.79 9.42
CA THR A 118 -13.20 -5.21 9.74
C THR A 118 -12.86 -5.99 8.48
N GLU A 119 -12.11 -7.08 8.66
CA GLU A 119 -11.89 -8.08 7.61
C GLU A 119 -12.96 -9.18 7.62
N ASP A 120 -13.79 -9.23 8.66
CA ASP A 120 -14.85 -10.23 8.79
C ASP A 120 -15.98 -9.97 7.77
N PRO A 121 -16.20 -10.88 6.81
CA PRO A 121 -17.22 -10.72 5.78
C PRO A 121 -18.65 -10.76 6.33
N ARG A 122 -18.88 -11.17 7.59
CA ARG A 122 -20.22 -11.22 8.20
C ARG A 122 -20.91 -9.86 8.29
N PHE A 123 -20.13 -8.78 8.29
CA PHE A 123 -20.66 -7.41 8.31
C PHE A 123 -21.02 -6.88 6.91
N CYS A 124 -20.73 -7.65 5.85
CA CYS A 124 -21.08 -7.33 4.48
C CYS A 124 -22.41 -7.98 4.10
N LYS A 125 -23.37 -7.18 3.61
CA LYS A 125 -24.68 -7.67 3.17
C LYS A 125 -24.60 -8.50 1.88
N GLU A 126 -23.70 -8.15 0.98
CA GLU A 126 -23.56 -8.76 -0.33
C GLU A 126 -22.08 -8.79 -0.72
N LEU A 127 -21.57 -9.94 -1.13
CA LEU A 127 -20.21 -10.10 -1.64
C LEU A 127 -20.29 -10.38 -3.13
N ILE A 128 -20.10 -9.34 -3.94
CA ILE A 128 -20.20 -9.42 -5.39
C ILE A 128 -18.83 -9.79 -5.93
N ASP A 129 -18.74 -10.98 -6.53
CA ASP A 129 -17.54 -11.35 -7.28
C ASP A 129 -17.52 -10.64 -8.64
N ALA A 130 -16.40 -10.00 -8.94
CA ALA A 130 -16.14 -9.31 -10.19
C ALA A 130 -15.65 -10.32 -11.26
N ALA A 131 -16.44 -11.36 -11.50
CA ALA A 131 -16.21 -12.28 -12.62
C ALA A 131 -16.78 -11.68 -13.92
N PRO A 132 -16.18 -11.98 -15.10
CA PRO A 132 -16.80 -11.70 -16.39
C PRO A 132 -18.18 -12.38 -16.46
N GLU A 133 -19.15 -11.75 -17.14
CA GLU A 133 -20.56 -12.20 -17.24
C GLU A 133 -20.74 -13.66 -17.73
N ASP A 134 -19.71 -14.28 -18.28
CA ASP A 134 -19.72 -15.63 -18.86
C ASP A 134 -19.33 -16.78 -17.91
N GLN A 135 -19.12 -16.54 -16.61
CA GLN A 135 -18.80 -17.61 -15.64
C GLN A 135 -19.93 -17.87 -14.62
N PRO A 136 -20.32 -19.15 -14.40
CA PRO A 136 -21.39 -19.49 -13.48
C PRO A 136 -20.98 -19.14 -12.03
N LYS A 137 -21.76 -18.26 -11.39
CA LYS A 137 -21.59 -17.85 -10.00
C LYS A 137 -22.10 -18.95 -9.07
N GLY A 138 -21.23 -19.90 -8.70
CA GLY A 138 -21.51 -20.91 -7.68
C GLY A 138 -21.21 -20.38 -6.27
N GLU A 139 -22.22 -20.40 -5.40
CA GLU A 139 -22.12 -20.12 -3.96
C GLU A 139 -21.23 -21.18 -3.27
N GLY A 140 -19.91 -21.02 -3.35
CA GLY A 140 -18.95 -21.97 -2.76
C GLY A 140 -17.52 -21.90 -3.30
N GLU A 141 -17.27 -21.13 -4.38
CA GLU A 141 -15.97 -21.13 -5.07
C GLU A 141 -15.03 -19.95 -4.74
N ILE A 142 -15.27 -19.21 -3.64
CA ILE A 142 -14.45 -18.03 -3.29
C ILE A 142 -12.98 -18.42 -2.99
N ASP A 143 -12.75 -19.58 -2.34
CA ASP A 143 -11.40 -20.13 -2.15
C ASP A 143 -10.81 -20.77 -3.41
N SER A 144 -11.67 -21.26 -4.31
CA SER A 144 -11.28 -21.83 -5.60
C SER A 144 -10.74 -20.76 -6.55
N MET A 145 -11.39 -19.59 -6.66
CA MET A 145 -10.96 -18.56 -7.60
C MET A 145 -9.74 -17.76 -7.14
N ARG A 146 -9.60 -17.46 -5.85
CA ARG A 146 -8.36 -16.87 -5.32
C ARG A 146 -7.18 -17.84 -5.47
N SER A 147 -7.39 -19.12 -5.16
CA SER A 147 -6.35 -20.14 -5.37
C SER A 147 -6.04 -20.37 -6.85
N GLN A 148 -7.02 -20.29 -7.75
CA GLN A 148 -6.81 -20.37 -9.19
C GLN A 148 -6.12 -19.13 -9.76
N ALA A 149 -6.43 -17.92 -9.29
CA ALA A 149 -5.75 -16.69 -9.71
C ALA A 149 -4.29 -16.65 -9.24
N VAL A 150 -4.02 -17.12 -8.02
CA VAL A 150 -2.65 -17.32 -7.50
C VAL A 150 -1.93 -18.38 -8.33
N LYS A 151 -2.55 -19.53 -8.59
CA LYS A 151 -1.99 -20.59 -9.46
C LYS A 151 -1.73 -20.10 -10.88
N LYS A 152 -2.60 -19.25 -11.43
CA LYS A 152 -2.43 -18.66 -12.78
C LYS A 152 -1.29 -17.65 -12.81
N LYS A 153 -1.16 -16.80 -11.79
CA LYS A 153 0.01 -15.91 -11.65
C LYS A 153 1.31 -16.67 -11.43
N GLU A 154 1.27 -17.76 -10.68
CA GLU A 154 2.42 -18.63 -10.47
C GLU A 154 2.79 -19.38 -11.74
N ALA A 155 1.80 -19.85 -12.50
CA ALA A 155 1.99 -20.44 -13.83
C ALA A 155 2.53 -19.43 -14.85
N GLU A 156 2.05 -18.18 -14.84
CA GLU A 156 2.61 -17.10 -15.67
C GLU A 156 4.03 -16.74 -15.24
N ARG A 157 4.33 -16.70 -13.93
CA ARG A 157 5.68 -16.48 -13.43
C ARG A 157 6.61 -17.61 -13.86
N LYS A 158 6.16 -18.85 -13.75
CA LYS A 158 6.89 -20.05 -14.20
C LYS A 158 7.08 -20.06 -15.72
N ARG A 159 6.07 -19.62 -16.48
CA ARG A 159 6.15 -19.46 -17.94
C ARG A 159 7.15 -18.37 -18.33
N LYS A 160 7.11 -17.20 -17.67
CA LYS A 160 8.10 -16.12 -17.89
C LYS A 160 9.50 -16.55 -17.49
N GLN A 161 9.64 -17.29 -16.39
CA GLN A 161 10.92 -17.83 -15.95
C GLN A 161 11.45 -18.86 -16.94
N LYS A 162 10.58 -19.72 -17.47
CA LYS A 162 10.91 -20.67 -18.53
C LYS A 162 11.25 -19.94 -19.83
N GLU A 163 10.51 -18.92 -20.22
CA GLU A 163 10.82 -18.11 -21.42
C GLU A 163 12.14 -17.35 -21.27
N ILE A 164 12.48 -16.87 -20.07
CA ILE A 164 13.79 -16.27 -19.78
C ILE A 164 14.88 -17.34 -19.85
N GLN A 165 14.61 -18.55 -19.34
CA GLN A 165 15.54 -19.67 -19.37
C GLN A 165 15.77 -20.17 -20.80
N ASP A 166 14.70 -20.33 -21.58
CA ASP A 166 14.72 -20.69 -23.00
C ASP A 166 15.44 -19.59 -23.79
N ARG A 167 15.20 -18.29 -23.53
CA ARG A 167 15.99 -17.20 -24.13
C ARG A 167 17.45 -17.20 -23.71
N MET A 168 17.76 -17.58 -22.47
CA MET A 168 19.14 -17.73 -22.00
C MET A 168 19.81 -18.94 -22.65
N GLU A 169 19.06 -20.02 -22.88
CA GLU A 169 19.52 -21.25 -23.52
C GLU A 169 19.71 -21.02 -25.03
N ASP A 170 18.78 -20.33 -25.70
CA ASP A 170 18.89 -19.87 -27.09
C ASP A 170 20.07 -18.90 -27.27
N ALA A 171 20.28 -17.98 -26.31
CA ALA A 171 21.45 -17.10 -26.29
C ALA A 171 22.76 -17.85 -26.00
N LYS A 172 22.68 -19.04 -25.39
CA LYS A 172 23.83 -19.95 -25.15
C LYS A 172 24.09 -20.87 -26.34
N SER A 173 23.04 -21.31 -27.04
CA SER A 173 23.11 -22.24 -28.17
C SER A 173 23.43 -21.54 -29.49
N GLY A 174 23.33 -20.21 -29.52
CA GLY A 174 23.67 -19.37 -30.65
C GLY A 174 24.97 -18.57 -30.44
N ASP A 175 26.03 -19.18 -29.91
CA ASP A 175 27.35 -18.54 -30.00
C ASP A 175 27.94 -18.83 -31.39
N VAL A 176 27.47 -18.05 -32.36
CA VAL A 176 27.94 -18.05 -33.76
C VAL A 176 29.18 -17.13 -33.90
N ASP A 177 29.70 -16.54 -32.81
CA ASP A 177 30.86 -15.65 -32.85
C ASP A 177 31.88 -15.97 -31.74
N ASP A 178 32.25 -17.25 -31.64
CA ASP A 178 33.28 -17.77 -30.75
C ASP A 178 34.70 -17.64 -31.37
N ASP A 179 34.92 -16.62 -32.19
CA ASP A 179 36.25 -16.24 -32.67
C ASP A 179 36.88 -15.29 -31.65
N PRO A 180 37.90 -15.72 -30.87
CA PRO A 180 38.54 -14.89 -29.86
C PRO A 180 39.21 -13.63 -30.43
N GLU A 181 39.49 -13.60 -31.74
CA GLU A 181 40.08 -12.46 -32.44
C GLU A 181 39.03 -11.49 -33.00
N SER A 182 37.74 -11.85 -32.95
CA SER A 182 36.66 -10.99 -33.42
C SER A 182 36.46 -9.78 -32.51
N LEU A 183 36.31 -8.60 -33.12
CA LEU A 183 35.96 -7.36 -32.40
C LEU A 183 34.65 -7.51 -31.60
N ARG A 184 33.72 -8.36 -32.08
CA ARG A 184 32.45 -8.62 -31.40
C ARG A 184 32.66 -9.41 -30.10
N TYR A 185 33.52 -10.42 -30.12
CA TYR A 185 33.91 -11.21 -28.94
C TYR A 185 34.56 -10.32 -27.87
N TYR A 186 35.53 -9.50 -28.28
CA TYR A 186 36.17 -8.51 -27.39
C TYR A 186 35.16 -7.54 -26.78
N SER A 187 34.29 -6.96 -27.60
CA SER A 187 33.26 -6.00 -27.16
C SER A 187 32.30 -6.63 -26.15
N MET A 188 31.83 -7.86 -26.40
CA MET A 188 30.96 -8.60 -25.49
C MET A 188 31.62 -8.84 -24.14
N HIS A 189 32.88 -9.30 -24.13
CA HIS A 189 33.62 -9.54 -22.90
C HIS A 189 33.88 -8.26 -22.12
N ARG A 190 34.15 -7.15 -22.82
CA ARG A 190 34.32 -5.83 -22.19
C ARG A 190 33.03 -5.34 -21.53
N VAL A 191 31.87 -5.54 -22.17
CA VAL A 191 30.57 -5.24 -21.54
C VAL A 191 30.35 -6.13 -20.31
N THR A 192 30.65 -7.42 -20.41
CA THR A 192 30.50 -8.37 -19.29
C THR A 192 31.39 -7.98 -18.10
N GLU A 193 32.67 -7.70 -18.33
CA GLU A 193 33.61 -7.24 -17.31
C GLU A 193 33.12 -5.93 -16.65
N TRP A 194 32.68 -4.95 -17.44
CA TRP A 194 32.11 -3.72 -16.91
C TRP A 194 30.89 -3.99 -16.01
N ARG A 195 29.98 -4.88 -16.43
CA ARG A 195 28.79 -5.25 -15.63
C ARG A 195 29.16 -5.97 -14.34
N LEU A 196 30.17 -6.84 -14.36
CA LEU A 196 30.65 -7.52 -13.17
C LEU A 196 31.30 -6.52 -12.20
N THR A 197 32.07 -5.57 -12.72
CA THR A 197 32.66 -4.48 -11.93
C THR A 197 31.59 -3.62 -11.28
N GLU A 198 30.57 -3.20 -12.04
CA GLU A 198 29.42 -2.44 -11.51
C GLU A 198 28.71 -3.20 -10.38
N ARG A 199 28.48 -4.50 -10.54
CA ARG A 199 27.86 -5.34 -9.50
C ARG A 199 28.73 -5.48 -8.26
N ARG A 200 30.04 -5.69 -8.45
CA ARG A 200 31.01 -5.76 -7.35
C ARG A 200 30.96 -4.47 -6.53
N ASP A 201 31.03 -3.31 -7.17
CA ASP A 201 31.04 -2.02 -6.48
C ASP A 201 29.74 -1.78 -5.69
N VAL A 202 28.59 -2.22 -6.21
CA VAL A 202 27.30 -2.18 -5.48
C VAL A 202 27.34 -3.11 -4.26
N GLN A 203 27.84 -4.33 -4.42
CA GLN A 203 27.95 -5.29 -3.32
C GLN A 203 28.92 -4.81 -2.24
N GLU A 204 30.06 -4.22 -2.60
CA GLU A 204 31.02 -3.64 -1.67
C GLU A 204 30.38 -2.50 -0.85
N LYS A 205 29.59 -1.63 -1.48
CA LYS A 205 28.84 -0.59 -0.77
C LYS A 205 27.80 -1.16 0.19
N LEU A 206 27.07 -2.19 -0.22
CA LEU A 206 26.10 -2.88 0.65
C LEU A 206 26.80 -3.57 1.83
N LEU A 207 27.94 -4.18 1.58
CA LEU A 207 28.77 -4.83 2.60
C LEU A 207 29.34 -3.79 3.58
N LYS A 208 29.81 -2.63 3.10
CA LYS A 208 30.22 -1.51 3.96
C LYS A 208 29.05 -1.09 4.86
N LYS A 209 27.86 -0.84 4.31
CA LYS A 209 26.67 -0.47 5.09
C LYS A 209 26.28 -1.51 6.13
N ALA A 210 26.35 -2.80 5.78
CA ALA A 210 26.06 -3.87 6.72
C ALA A 210 27.08 -3.91 7.87
N LYS A 211 28.37 -3.69 7.59
CA LYS A 211 29.43 -3.58 8.61
C LYS A 211 29.24 -2.36 9.51
N ASP A 212 28.91 -1.20 8.94
CA ASP A 212 28.66 0.02 9.71
C ASP A 212 27.49 -0.18 10.68
N LYS A 213 26.38 -0.78 10.20
CA LYS A 213 25.21 -1.10 11.03
C LYS A 213 25.53 -2.13 12.12
N LEU A 214 26.35 -3.13 11.80
CA LEU A 214 26.82 -4.12 12.77
C LEU A 214 27.60 -3.44 13.91
N LEU A 215 28.52 -2.52 13.58
CA LEU A 215 29.29 -1.78 14.57
C LEU A 215 28.42 -0.87 15.45
N GLU A 216 27.43 -0.19 14.85
CA GLU A 216 26.44 0.61 15.57
C GLU A 216 25.68 -0.23 16.61
N ILE A 217 25.12 -1.37 16.19
CA ILE A 217 24.39 -2.27 17.10
C ILE A 217 25.31 -2.84 18.18
N ARG A 218 26.54 -3.23 17.83
CA ARG A 218 27.51 -3.74 18.82
C ARG A 218 27.85 -2.69 19.87
N ARG A 219 27.96 -1.41 19.46
CA ARG A 219 28.20 -0.29 20.38
C ARG A 219 27.03 -0.13 21.35
N GLU A 220 25.80 -0.07 20.83
CA GLU A 220 24.59 0.04 21.65
C GLU A 220 24.48 -1.12 22.65
N LEU A 221 24.69 -2.37 22.20
CA LEU A 221 24.65 -3.54 23.07
C LEU A 221 25.70 -3.46 24.17
N LYS A 222 26.95 -3.08 23.85
CA LYS A 222 28.02 -2.94 24.85
C LYS A 222 27.74 -1.81 25.86
N GLU A 223 27.07 -0.74 25.43
CA GLU A 223 26.64 0.34 26.34
C GLU A 223 25.54 -0.14 27.29
N ILE A 224 24.56 -0.89 26.78
CA ILE A 224 23.51 -1.52 27.60
C ILE A 224 24.11 -2.55 28.57
N GLU A 225 25.08 -3.36 28.14
CA GLU A 225 25.76 -4.35 28.99
C GLU A 225 26.56 -3.70 30.13
N VAL A 226 27.06 -2.48 29.94
CA VAL A 226 27.71 -1.71 31.02
C VAL A 226 26.69 -1.28 32.07
N GLU A 227 25.48 -0.90 31.65
CA GLU A 227 24.39 -0.51 32.56
C GLU A 227 23.71 -1.73 33.20
N HIS A 228 23.62 -2.85 32.47
CA HIS A 228 22.91 -4.08 32.84
C HIS A 228 23.74 -5.35 32.52
N PRO A 229 24.76 -5.67 33.33
CA PRO A 229 25.64 -6.82 33.07
C PRO A 229 24.91 -8.17 33.01
N GLU A 230 23.77 -8.29 33.68
CA GLU A 230 22.95 -9.50 33.70
C GLU A 230 22.29 -9.84 32.36
N TYR A 231 22.18 -8.87 31.44
CA TYR A 231 21.56 -9.09 30.13
C TYR A 231 22.43 -9.94 29.21
N ALA A 232 23.75 -9.88 29.36
CA ALA A 232 24.70 -10.69 28.59
C ALA A 232 24.47 -12.21 28.76
N VAL A 233 23.93 -12.64 29.91
CA VAL A 233 23.63 -14.05 30.17
C VAL A 233 22.18 -14.40 29.81
N LYS A 234 21.23 -13.51 30.08
CA LYS A 234 19.79 -13.79 29.95
C LYS A 234 19.22 -13.65 28.55
N TRP A 235 19.94 -13.00 27.62
CA TRP A 235 19.38 -12.72 26.30
C TRP A 235 19.08 -13.99 25.48
N ILE A 236 19.87 -15.06 25.65
CA ILE A 236 19.65 -16.35 24.97
C ILE A 236 18.34 -16.98 25.41
N ASP A 237 18.01 -16.91 26.70
CA ASP A 237 16.77 -17.45 27.24
C ASP A 237 15.57 -16.70 26.64
N CYS A 238 15.62 -15.37 26.65
CA CYS A 238 14.61 -14.52 26.01
C CYS A 238 14.47 -14.83 24.51
N TYR A 239 15.58 -15.02 23.81
CA TYR A 239 15.58 -15.35 22.38
C TYR A 239 14.94 -16.72 22.10
N ASN A 240 15.24 -17.72 22.93
CA ASN A 240 14.69 -19.06 22.80
C ASN A 240 13.20 -19.14 23.18
N ASP A 241 12.73 -18.33 24.12
CA ASP A 241 11.31 -18.19 24.43
C ASP A 241 10.51 -17.65 23.23
N GLU A 242 11.03 -16.64 22.52
CA GLU A 242 10.40 -16.12 21.30
C GLU A 242 10.41 -17.14 20.16
N ARG A 243 11.50 -17.91 20.00
CA ARG A 243 11.55 -19.03 19.04
C ARG A 243 10.52 -20.11 19.37
N ALA A 244 10.35 -20.44 20.65
CA ALA A 244 9.37 -21.41 21.10
C ALA A 244 7.92 -20.96 20.80
N LYS A 245 7.60 -19.66 21.00
CA LYS A 245 6.31 -19.08 20.59
C LYS A 245 6.07 -19.22 19.08
N GLY A 246 7.12 -19.11 18.28
CA GLY A 246 7.09 -19.30 16.83
C GLY A 246 7.14 -20.76 16.36
N GLY A 247 7.23 -21.74 17.26
CA GLY A 247 7.37 -23.16 16.91
C GLY A 247 8.73 -23.52 16.30
N ILE A 248 9.76 -22.69 16.50
CA ILE A 248 11.12 -22.90 16.00
C ILE A 248 11.97 -23.51 17.13
N ALA A 249 12.78 -24.51 16.80
CA ALA A 249 13.68 -25.15 17.77
C ALA A 249 14.62 -24.11 18.45
N PRO A 250 14.92 -24.29 19.75
CA PRO A 250 15.87 -23.44 20.47
C PRO A 250 17.21 -23.35 19.76
N HIS A 251 17.79 -22.15 19.76
CA HIS A 251 19.15 -21.93 19.31
C HIS A 251 20.11 -22.24 20.45
N VAL A 252 21.10 -23.08 20.15
CA VAL A 252 22.24 -23.36 21.01
C VAL A 252 23.46 -22.75 20.31
N PRO A 253 24.06 -21.68 20.88
CA PRO A 253 25.30 -21.12 20.40
C PRO A 253 26.42 -22.17 20.21
N GLY A 254 27.10 -22.11 19.07
CA GLY A 254 28.39 -22.77 18.89
C GLY A 254 29.54 -21.96 19.53
N GLU A 255 30.72 -22.58 19.68
CA GLU A 255 31.89 -21.95 20.30
C GLU A 255 32.37 -20.68 19.58
N ASP A 256 32.11 -20.56 18.28
CA ASP A 256 32.58 -19.44 17.45
C ASP A 256 31.52 -18.36 17.21
N ASP A 257 30.25 -18.58 17.57
CA ASP A 257 29.13 -17.73 17.13
C ASP A 257 29.19 -16.30 17.67
N PHE A 258 29.93 -16.07 18.77
CA PHE A 258 30.03 -14.78 19.45
C PHE A 258 31.46 -14.30 19.71
N LYS A 259 32.47 -15.07 19.30
CA LYS A 259 33.87 -14.79 19.62
C LYS A 259 34.33 -13.39 19.18
N GLU A 260 33.97 -13.00 17.96
CA GLU A 260 34.28 -11.67 17.43
C GLU A 260 33.64 -10.55 18.28
N TYR A 261 32.42 -10.76 18.79
CA TYR A 261 31.73 -9.80 19.63
C TYR A 261 32.35 -9.70 21.03
N GLU A 262 32.74 -10.83 21.62
CA GLU A 262 33.37 -10.90 22.94
C GLU A 262 34.77 -10.27 22.95
N GLU A 263 35.54 -10.46 21.88
CA GLU A 263 36.87 -9.84 21.71
C GLU A 263 36.79 -8.32 21.47
N THR A 264 35.64 -7.83 21.01
CA THR A 264 35.44 -6.41 20.69
C THR A 264 35.14 -5.59 21.96
N THR A 265 35.97 -4.58 22.24
CA THR A 265 35.79 -3.69 23.40
C THR A 265 34.97 -2.45 23.06
N LEU A 266 34.27 -1.88 24.06
CA LEU A 266 33.52 -0.64 23.89
C LEU A 266 34.42 0.55 23.53
N GLU A 267 35.64 0.60 24.09
CA GLU A 267 36.63 1.63 23.77
C GLU A 267 37.03 1.59 22.30
N TYR A 268 37.29 0.38 21.77
CA TYR A 268 37.54 0.19 20.34
C TYR A 268 36.34 0.66 19.50
N LEU A 269 35.12 0.23 19.84
CA LEU A 269 33.91 0.63 19.11
C LEU A 269 33.65 2.14 19.11
N ARG A 270 34.03 2.86 20.18
CA ARG A 270 33.94 4.32 20.26
C ARG A 270 35.02 5.02 19.45
N SER A 271 36.20 4.42 19.33
CA SER A 271 37.29 4.95 18.52
C SER A 271 37.01 4.87 17.00
N VAL A 272 36.15 3.94 16.58
CA VAL A 272 35.76 3.78 15.19
C VAL A 272 34.75 4.87 14.80
N THR A 273 35.21 5.85 14.03
CA THR A 273 34.36 6.82 13.33
C THR A 273 33.62 6.14 12.19
N ILE A 274 32.29 6.08 12.30
CA ILE A 274 31.42 5.68 11.19
C ILE A 274 31.30 6.92 10.31
N GLU A 275 31.89 6.87 9.11
CA GLU A 275 31.69 7.94 8.13
C GLU A 275 30.21 8.00 7.78
N ASP A 276 29.59 9.17 7.97
CA ASP A 276 28.19 9.41 7.57
C ASP A 276 28.04 9.10 6.08
N ASN A 277 27.43 7.95 5.78
CA ASN A 277 27.13 7.54 4.41
C ASN A 277 25.97 8.41 3.91
N ASP A 278 26.30 9.53 3.27
CA ASP A 278 25.35 10.41 2.59
C ASP A 278 24.34 9.59 1.77
N GLU A 279 23.10 9.57 2.26
CA GLU A 279 21.91 8.93 1.68
C GLU A 279 21.66 9.40 0.22
N SER A 280 22.28 10.54 -0.15
CA SER A 280 22.37 11.15 -1.47
C SER A 280 22.84 10.20 -2.57
N THR A 281 23.78 9.28 -2.30
CA THR A 281 24.46 8.55 -3.39
C THR A 281 23.56 7.53 -4.09
N ALA A 282 22.61 6.91 -3.38
CA ALA A 282 21.68 5.93 -3.97
C ALA A 282 20.62 6.60 -4.85
N ASP A 283 20.14 7.78 -4.46
CA ASP A 283 19.23 8.60 -5.25
C ASP A 283 19.94 9.28 -6.42
N GLN A 284 21.23 9.61 -6.28
CA GLN A 284 22.06 10.13 -7.37
C GLN A 284 22.28 9.04 -8.44
N ILE A 285 22.63 7.81 -8.04
CA ILE A 285 22.77 6.67 -8.96
C ILE A 285 21.43 6.36 -9.68
N ARG A 286 20.29 6.46 -8.98
CA ARG A 286 18.96 6.30 -9.60
C ARG A 286 18.64 7.42 -10.60
N LYS A 287 18.95 8.67 -10.26
CA LYS A 287 18.76 9.83 -11.14
C LYS A 287 19.64 9.78 -12.40
N ASP A 288 20.88 9.33 -12.26
CA ASP A 288 21.81 9.22 -13.38
C ASP A 288 21.47 8.02 -14.29
N ALA A 289 20.95 6.93 -13.71
CA ALA A 289 20.39 5.81 -14.47
C ALA A 289 19.09 6.18 -15.22
N SER A 290 18.27 7.10 -14.71
CA SER A 290 17.09 7.61 -15.43
C SER A 290 17.46 8.59 -16.53
N LYS A 291 18.42 9.50 -16.31
CA LYS A 291 18.88 10.46 -17.34
C LYS A 291 19.52 9.78 -18.55
N SER A 292 20.33 8.74 -18.32
CA SER A 292 20.96 7.97 -19.41
C SER A 292 19.96 7.17 -20.28
N ARG A 293 18.72 6.97 -19.80
CA ARG A 293 17.62 6.40 -20.59
C ARG A 293 16.86 7.45 -21.42
N GLU A 294 16.76 8.68 -20.94
CA GLU A 294 16.09 9.77 -21.66
C GLU A 294 16.95 10.29 -22.83
N ASP A 295 18.27 10.39 -22.67
CA ASP A 295 19.18 10.86 -23.73
C ASP A 295 19.29 9.88 -24.93
N LYS A 296 18.94 8.60 -24.74
CA LYS A 296 18.91 7.62 -25.84
C LYS A 296 17.59 7.60 -26.61
N GLY A 297 16.57 8.34 -26.14
CA GLY A 297 15.27 8.46 -26.81
C GLY A 297 15.20 9.56 -27.87
N ASN A 298 16.05 10.58 -27.78
CA ASN A 298 16.01 11.77 -28.65
C ASN A 298 17.02 11.75 -29.82
N GLY A 299 17.73 10.63 -30.04
CA GLY A 299 18.77 10.50 -31.07
C GLY A 299 18.35 9.72 -32.32
N LYS A 300 17.07 9.76 -32.70
CA LYS A 300 16.59 9.24 -33.99
C LYS A 300 15.71 10.30 -34.69
N GLU A 301 16.38 11.20 -35.38
CA GLU A 301 15.89 11.80 -36.63
C GLU A 301 16.79 11.29 -37.77
#